data_AF-A0A9Q0W4Y6-F1
#
_entry.id   AF-A0A9Q0W4Y6-F1
#
_cell.length_a   1.000
_cell.length_b   1.000
_cell.length_c   1.000
_cell.angle_alpha   90.00
_cell.angle_beta   90.00
_cell.angle_gamma   90.00
#
_symmetry.space_group_name_H-M   'P 1'
#
loop_
_entity.id
_entity.type
_entity.pdbx_description
1 polymer ?
#
loop_
_entity_poly.entity_id
_entity_poly.type
_entity_poly.pdbx_seq_one_letter_code
_entity_poly.pdbx_strand_id
1 'polypeptide(L)'
;MQGVLGVKPHIPPSKKLESFKSRWRKNFTTSKPQIKMNELNLFGLWAYDTVWAIAMAVEKAGIVHSGYVKPNTSESTVDIAGLGKSEMGPTLLRSILSTRFQGLSGEFRLAGGEMVPSAFEIINVIGRAERVIGYWTPERGLSRNLYTRGKIAYSTSKNKLKEPIWPGDTTQQPKRLRIGVPLKTGFNEFIKVQWNPEGDKPIVSGFTPDVFLSVVQALPFPLPYEFIPFVNKNKQSAGTYNELLEQIELKVGFMLLQFFPA
;
A
#
# COMPACT_ATOMS: atom_id res chain seq x y z
N MET A 1 7.29 -8.12 -10.38
CA MET A 1 5.82 -8.33 -10.28
C MET A 1 5.13 -7.80 -11.52
N GLN A 2 4.11 -8.48 -12.03
CA GLN A 2 3.36 -8.05 -13.23
C GLN A 2 1.87 -8.29 -13.00
N GLY A 3 1.02 -7.39 -13.53
CA GLY A 3 -0.43 -7.52 -13.44
C GLY A 3 -1.02 -7.19 -12.07
N VAL A 4 -0.23 -6.62 -11.16
CA VAL A 4 -0.73 -6.16 -9.85
C VAL A 4 -1.49 -4.85 -10.05
N LEU A 5 -2.61 -4.71 -9.36
CA LEU A 5 -3.34 -3.46 -9.26
C LEU A 5 -3.07 -2.83 -7.90
N GLY A 6 -2.86 -1.51 -7.90
CA GLY A 6 -2.62 -0.74 -6.70
C GLY A 6 -3.37 0.58 -6.73
N VAL A 7 -3.40 1.23 -5.58
CA VAL A 7 -3.95 2.57 -5.41
C VAL A 7 -2.90 3.40 -4.69
N LYS A 8 -2.66 4.63 -5.15
CA LYS A 8 -1.79 5.58 -4.46
C LYS A 8 -2.39 6.99 -4.48
N PRO A 9 -2.11 7.83 -3.47
CA PRO A 9 -2.49 9.24 -3.49
C PRO A 9 -1.95 9.96 -4.73
N HIS A 10 -2.80 10.75 -5.39
CA HIS A 10 -2.38 11.59 -6.51
C HIS A 10 -1.69 12.84 -5.98
N ILE A 11 -0.52 13.16 -6.55
CA ILE A 11 0.18 14.41 -6.28
C ILE A 11 0.01 15.33 -7.50
N PRO A 12 -0.73 16.44 -7.36
CA PRO A 12 -0.93 17.37 -8.47
C PRO A 12 0.41 17.98 -8.94
N PRO A 13 0.67 18.03 -10.26
CA PRO A 13 1.84 18.70 -10.77
C PRO A 13 1.78 20.19 -10.43
N SER A 14 2.87 20.75 -9.93
CA SER A 14 2.96 22.18 -9.63
C SER A 14 4.37 22.70 -9.87
N LYS A 15 4.49 24.00 -10.20
CA LYS A 15 5.80 24.65 -10.37
C LYS A 15 6.66 24.57 -9.09
N LYS A 16 6.01 24.66 -7.91
CA LYS A 16 6.66 24.54 -6.59
C LYS A 16 7.26 23.14 -6.40
N LEU A 17 6.53 22.10 -6.76
CA LEU A 17 7.00 20.71 -6.71
C LEU A 17 8.18 20.47 -7.66
N GLU A 18 8.09 20.93 -8.91
CA GLU A 18 9.18 20.75 -9.88
C GLU A 18 10.44 21.51 -9.49
N SER A 19 10.29 22.75 -8.99
CA SER A 19 11.41 23.52 -8.42
C SER A 19 12.03 22.81 -7.22
N PHE A 20 11.22 22.24 -6.32
CA PHE A 20 11.72 21.47 -5.19
C PHE A 20 12.48 20.22 -5.64
N LYS A 21 11.94 19.41 -6.56
CA LYS A 21 12.61 18.22 -7.11
C LYS A 21 13.96 18.58 -7.74
N SER A 22 14.03 19.70 -8.47
CA SER A 22 15.28 20.20 -9.06
C SER A 22 16.33 20.54 -7.99
N ARG A 23 15.95 21.31 -6.97
CA ARG A 23 16.84 21.65 -5.85
C ARG A 23 17.28 20.41 -5.06
N TRP A 24 16.34 19.51 -4.80
CA TRP A 24 16.59 18.24 -4.12
C TRP A 24 17.64 17.42 -4.87
N ARG A 25 17.46 17.22 -6.19
CA ARG A 25 18.43 16.50 -7.03
C ARG A 25 19.81 17.17 -6.99
N LYS A 26 19.88 18.49 -7.16
CA LYS A 26 21.14 19.25 -7.12
C LYS A 26 21.89 19.06 -5.79
N ASN A 27 21.20 19.22 -4.65
CA ASN A 27 21.81 19.12 -3.33
C ASN A 27 22.33 17.71 -3.04
N PHE A 28 21.63 16.66 -3.50
CA PHE A 28 22.08 15.28 -3.32
C PHE A 28 23.31 14.96 -4.17
N THR A 29 23.36 15.41 -5.42
CA THR A 29 24.55 15.21 -6.27
C THR A 29 25.79 15.88 -5.68
N THR A 30 25.64 17.07 -5.10
CA THR A 30 26.75 17.79 -4.46
C THR A 30 27.17 17.17 -3.12
N SER A 31 26.24 16.68 -2.30
CA SER A 31 26.53 16.20 -0.94
C SER A 31 26.89 14.72 -0.85
N LYS A 32 26.37 13.86 -1.75
CA LYS A 32 26.59 12.41 -1.73
C LYS A 32 26.75 11.83 -3.14
N PRO A 33 27.84 12.17 -3.85
CA PRO A 33 28.03 11.81 -5.27
C PRO A 33 28.07 10.29 -5.54
N GLN A 34 28.38 9.46 -4.54
CA GLN A 34 28.50 8.00 -4.68
C GLN A 34 27.18 7.23 -4.47
N ILE A 35 26.12 7.89 -4.00
CA ILE A 35 24.83 7.24 -3.75
C ILE A 35 23.90 7.46 -4.96
N LYS A 36 23.54 6.38 -5.66
CA LYS A 36 22.45 6.44 -6.65
C LYS A 36 21.16 6.81 -5.92
N MET A 37 20.63 7.97 -6.26
CA MET A 37 19.43 8.51 -5.66
C MET A 37 18.20 7.69 -6.10
N ASN A 38 17.45 7.15 -5.15
CA ASN A 38 16.06 6.78 -5.39
C ASN A 38 15.24 8.07 -5.52
N GLU A 39 14.34 8.12 -6.51
CA GLU A 39 13.48 9.28 -6.75
C GLU A 39 12.76 9.71 -5.47
N LEU A 40 12.52 11.02 -5.33
CA LEU A 40 11.75 11.58 -4.22
C LEU A 40 10.38 10.90 -4.16
N ASN A 41 10.14 10.12 -3.12
CA ASN A 41 8.90 9.36 -2.96
C ASN A 41 7.82 10.18 -2.24
N LEU A 42 6.60 9.63 -2.23
CA LEU A 42 5.43 10.22 -1.59
C LEU A 42 5.68 10.58 -0.11
N PHE A 43 6.30 9.68 0.65
CA PHE A 43 6.56 9.90 2.07
C PHE A 43 7.52 11.07 2.32
N GLY A 44 8.52 11.27 1.47
CA GLY A 44 9.40 12.45 1.55
C GLY A 44 8.66 13.76 1.31
N LEU A 45 7.71 13.77 0.37
CA LEU A 45 6.85 14.94 0.11
C LEU A 45 5.90 15.21 1.29
N TRP A 46 5.31 14.16 1.88
CA TRP A 46 4.48 14.30 3.06
C TRP A 46 5.26 14.76 4.28
N ALA A 47 6.47 14.27 4.50
CA ALA A 47 7.33 14.74 5.58
C ALA A 47 7.61 16.25 5.44
N TYR A 48 7.91 16.72 4.23
CA TYR A 48 8.11 18.15 3.96
C TYR A 48 6.86 18.98 4.30
N ASP A 49 5.69 18.55 3.84
CA ASP A 49 4.44 19.27 4.11
C ASP A 49 4.06 19.20 5.59
N THR A 50 4.30 18.09 6.28
CA THR A 50 4.04 17.95 7.73
C THR A 50 4.88 18.92 8.56
N VAL A 51 6.15 19.13 8.22
CA VAL A 51 6.99 20.12 8.93
C VAL A 51 6.44 21.53 8.76
N TRP A 52 6.02 21.89 7.55
CA TRP A 52 5.33 23.17 7.30
C TRP A 52 4.02 23.27 8.09
N ALA A 53 3.23 22.20 8.13
CA ALA A 53 1.97 22.18 8.85
C ALA A 53 2.16 22.44 10.35
N ILE A 54 3.18 21.82 10.95
CA ILE A 54 3.55 22.01 12.36
C ILE A 54 4.03 23.44 12.60
N ALA A 55 4.91 23.97 11.74
CA ALA A 55 5.42 25.34 11.88
C ALA A 55 4.27 26.37 11.85
N MET A 56 3.36 26.25 10.87
CA MET A 56 2.18 27.11 10.77
C MET A 56 1.24 26.94 11.98
N ALA A 57 1.07 25.72 12.49
CA ALA A 57 0.24 25.46 13.65
C ALA A 57 0.81 26.08 14.93
N VAL A 58 2.12 26.00 15.14
CA VAL A 58 2.81 26.60 16.29
C VAL A 58 2.71 28.13 16.25
N GLU A 59 2.96 28.72 15.08
CA GLU A 59 2.82 30.16 14.87
C GLU A 59 1.37 30.62 15.15
N LYS A 60 0.39 29.90 14.60
CA LYS A 60 -1.03 30.18 14.82
C LYS A 60 -1.47 29.99 16.28
N ALA A 61 -0.90 29.02 16.97
CA ALA A 61 -1.20 28.76 18.38
C ALA A 61 -0.62 29.85 19.31
N GLY A 62 0.30 30.70 18.81
CA GLY A 62 0.89 31.78 19.60
C GLY A 62 1.61 31.29 20.85
N ILE A 63 2.24 30.11 20.77
CA ILE A 63 2.90 29.49 21.93
C ILE A 63 4.19 30.25 22.23
N VAL A 64 4.12 31.15 23.23
CA VAL A 64 5.30 31.87 23.72
C VAL A 64 5.88 31.18 24.96
N HIS A 65 5.02 30.74 25.88
CA HIS A 65 5.37 30.01 27.10
C HIS A 65 4.30 28.95 27.38
N SER A 66 4.68 27.72 27.73
CA SER A 66 3.74 26.65 28.13
C SER A 66 4.12 26.10 29.49
N GLY A 67 3.15 26.08 30.42
CA GLY A 67 3.23 25.30 31.65
C GLY A 67 2.90 23.82 31.43
N TYR A 68 3.19 23.02 32.44
CA TYR A 68 2.83 21.60 32.51
C TYR A 68 2.08 21.32 33.81
N VAL A 69 0.91 20.69 33.71
CA VAL A 69 0.15 20.20 34.86
C VAL A 69 0.61 18.79 35.16
N LYS A 70 1.23 18.59 36.33
CA LYS A 70 1.64 17.27 36.79
C LYS A 70 0.41 16.47 37.26
N PRO A 71 0.22 15.22 36.81
CA PRO A 71 -0.80 14.35 37.36
C PRO A 71 -0.45 13.90 38.79
N ASN A 72 -1.45 13.59 39.61
CA ASN A 72 -1.24 13.00 40.93
C ASN A 72 -0.83 11.53 40.76
N THR A 73 0.46 11.22 40.97
CA THR A 73 1.04 9.89 40.76
C THR A 73 1.25 9.08 42.03
N SER A 74 0.46 9.32 43.08
CA SER A 74 0.65 8.68 44.39
C SER A 74 0.53 7.14 44.37
N GLU A 75 -0.03 6.55 43.30
CA GLU A 75 -0.25 5.10 43.18
C GLU A 75 0.39 4.45 41.94
N SER A 76 1.07 5.22 41.07
CA SER A 76 1.62 4.70 39.82
C SER A 76 3.11 4.41 39.93
N THR A 77 3.53 3.15 39.75
CA THR A 77 4.94 2.71 39.76
C THR A 77 5.67 2.96 38.44
N VAL A 78 5.00 3.55 37.44
CA VAL A 78 5.52 3.74 36.09
C VAL A 78 5.84 5.21 35.84
N ASP A 79 7.08 5.53 35.49
CA ASP A 79 7.60 6.89 35.30
C ASP A 79 6.78 7.71 34.27
N ILE A 80 6.24 7.05 33.25
CA ILE A 80 5.38 7.65 32.21
C ILE A 80 4.11 8.27 32.81
N ALA A 81 3.58 7.69 33.90
CA ALA A 81 2.39 8.21 34.57
C ALA A 81 2.64 9.58 35.23
N GLY A 82 3.91 9.95 35.45
CA GLY A 82 4.32 11.26 35.97
C GLY A 82 4.53 12.34 34.93
N LEU A 83 4.37 12.04 33.63
CA LEU A 83 4.52 13.04 32.58
C LEU A 83 3.44 14.13 32.71
N GLY A 84 3.91 15.38 32.83
CA GLY A 84 3.03 16.54 32.90
C GLY A 84 2.29 16.77 31.58
N LYS A 85 1.01 17.14 31.66
CA LYS A 85 0.21 17.55 30.52
C LYS A 85 0.46 19.03 30.21
N SER A 86 0.88 19.35 28.98
CA SER A 86 1.01 20.74 28.55
C SER A 86 -0.36 21.44 28.56
N GLU A 87 -0.40 22.61 29.17
CA GLU A 87 -1.60 23.47 29.20
C GLU A 87 -1.97 23.98 27.81
N MET A 88 -0.96 24.20 26.94
CA MET A 88 -1.16 24.64 25.57
C MET A 88 -1.45 23.49 24.59
N GLY A 89 -1.32 22.23 25.03
CA GLY A 89 -1.56 21.04 24.21
C GLY A 89 -2.89 21.08 23.45
N PRO A 90 -4.04 21.38 24.09
CA PRO A 90 -5.33 21.50 23.40
C PRO A 90 -5.37 22.61 22.34
N THR A 91 -4.74 23.76 22.60
CA THR A 91 -4.66 24.88 21.65
C THR A 91 -3.77 24.53 20.45
N LEU A 92 -2.64 23.88 20.70
CA LEU A 92 -1.75 23.39 19.65
C LEU A 92 -2.45 22.34 18.80
N LEU A 93 -3.12 21.36 19.41
CA LEU A 93 -3.87 20.33 18.71
C LEU A 93 -4.96 20.95 17.81
N ARG A 94 -5.73 21.91 18.34
CA ARG A 94 -6.73 22.63 17.54
C ARG A 94 -6.09 23.36 16.37
N SER A 95 -4.92 23.98 16.59
CA SER A 95 -4.19 24.68 15.55
C SER A 95 -3.73 23.71 14.45
N ILE A 96 -3.11 22.58 14.82
CA ILE A 96 -2.71 21.49 13.90
C ILE A 96 -3.89 20.98 13.08
N LEU A 97 -5.00 20.63 13.75
CA LEU A 97 -6.20 20.10 13.08
C LEU A 97 -6.85 21.11 12.13
N SER A 98 -6.68 22.41 12.41
CA SER A 98 -7.19 23.49 11.56
C SER A 98 -6.22 23.96 10.47
N THR A 99 -5.00 23.42 10.42
CA THR A 99 -4.00 23.81 9.44
C THR A 99 -4.43 23.39 8.03
N ARG A 100 -4.42 24.35 7.11
CA ARG A 100 -4.74 24.16 5.71
C ARG A 100 -3.89 25.06 4.84
N PHE A 101 -3.19 24.49 3.86
CA PHE A 101 -2.34 25.25 2.92
C PHE A 101 -2.01 24.44 1.68
N GLN A 102 -1.42 25.09 0.66
CA GLN A 102 -0.92 24.42 -0.54
C GLN A 102 0.53 23.95 -0.33
N GLY A 103 0.68 22.65 -0.08
CA GLY A 103 1.96 21.95 0.06
C GLY A 103 2.58 21.54 -1.29
N LEU A 104 3.65 20.75 -1.22
CA LEU A 104 4.28 20.10 -2.38
C LEU A 104 3.46 18.90 -2.87
N SER A 105 2.78 18.20 -1.95
CA SER A 105 1.98 17.01 -2.24
C SER A 105 0.53 17.32 -2.65
N GLY A 106 0.14 18.60 -2.66
CA GLY A 106 -1.22 19.04 -2.95
C GLY A 106 -1.74 19.98 -1.86
N GLU A 107 -3.06 20.06 -1.74
CA GLU A 107 -3.69 20.74 -0.60
C GLU A 107 -3.47 19.90 0.66
N PHE A 108 -2.80 20.48 1.67
CA PHE A 108 -2.69 19.88 2.98
C PHE A 108 -3.95 20.20 3.78
N ARG A 109 -4.62 19.17 4.27
CA ARG A 109 -5.78 19.26 5.15
C ARG A 109 -5.89 17.99 5.97
N LEU A 110 -6.26 18.14 7.24
CA LEU A 110 -6.62 17.04 8.13
C LEU A 110 -8.14 16.92 8.26
N ALA A 111 -8.66 15.70 8.19
CA ALA A 111 -10.03 15.38 8.55
C ALA A 111 -10.00 14.26 9.59
N GLY A 112 -10.62 14.48 10.76
CA GLY A 112 -10.51 13.52 11.86
C GLY A 112 -9.09 13.30 12.39
N GLY A 113 -8.15 14.21 12.09
CA GLY A 113 -6.73 14.06 12.42
C GLY A 113 -5.88 13.36 11.35
N GLU A 114 -6.52 12.86 10.28
CA GLU A 114 -5.84 12.16 9.20
C GLU A 114 -5.72 13.05 7.97
N MET A 115 -4.60 12.92 7.25
CA MET A 115 -4.43 13.63 5.99
C MET A 115 -5.27 12.98 4.89
N VAL A 116 -6.02 13.81 4.17
CA VAL A 116 -6.95 13.35 3.13
C VAL A 116 -6.44 13.77 1.75
N PRO A 117 -5.95 12.83 0.93
CA PRO A 117 -5.66 13.10 -0.47
C PRO A 117 -6.92 13.57 -1.22
N SER A 118 -6.75 14.54 -2.12
CA SER A 118 -7.85 15.03 -2.97
C SER A 118 -8.28 14.02 -4.03
N ALA A 119 -7.36 13.16 -4.46
CA ALA A 119 -7.60 12.13 -5.45
C ALA A 119 -6.62 10.97 -5.26
N PHE A 120 -6.97 9.83 -5.84
CA PHE A 120 -6.12 8.65 -5.91
C PHE A 120 -5.89 8.24 -7.35
N GLU A 121 -4.69 7.76 -7.63
CA GLU A 121 -4.32 7.10 -8.88
C GLU A 121 -4.53 5.60 -8.72
N ILE A 122 -5.16 5.00 -9.73
CA ILE A 122 -5.28 3.55 -9.86
C ILE A 122 -4.19 3.11 -10.81
N ILE A 123 -3.28 2.29 -10.30
CA ILE A 123 -2.08 1.86 -11.01
C ILE A 123 -2.13 0.38 -11.33
N ASN A 124 -1.54 0.04 -12.47
CA ASN A 124 -1.25 -1.32 -12.86
C ASN A 124 0.28 -1.47 -12.96
N VAL A 125 0.85 -2.36 -12.15
CA VAL A 125 2.29 -2.60 -12.12
C VAL A 125 2.66 -3.63 -13.17
N ILE A 126 3.58 -3.25 -14.05
CA ILE A 126 4.04 -4.05 -15.18
C ILE A 126 5.57 -4.12 -15.11
N GLY A 127 6.09 -5.22 -14.57
CA GLY A 127 7.52 -5.42 -14.35
C GLY A 127 8.06 -4.44 -13.31
N ARG A 128 8.82 -3.45 -13.77
CA ARG A 128 9.42 -2.38 -12.93
C ARG A 128 8.72 -1.04 -13.10
N ALA A 129 7.68 -0.96 -13.92
CA ALA A 129 6.97 0.27 -14.24
C ALA A 129 5.55 0.29 -13.65
N GLU A 130 5.09 1.48 -13.31
CA GLU A 130 3.70 1.73 -12.94
C GLU A 130 2.97 2.39 -14.10
N ARG A 131 1.81 1.85 -14.47
CA ARG A 131 0.92 2.44 -15.48
C ARG A 131 -0.33 2.94 -14.79
N VAL A 132 -0.58 4.25 -14.84
CA VAL A 132 -1.85 4.82 -14.36
C VAL A 132 -2.98 4.43 -15.32
N ILE A 133 -3.93 3.67 -14.81
CA ILE A 133 -5.12 3.20 -15.56
C ILE A 133 -6.36 4.04 -15.26
N GLY A 134 -6.32 4.90 -14.25
CA GLY A 134 -7.35 5.90 -14.01
C GLY A 134 -7.21 6.48 -12.62
N TYR A 135 -8.29 7.11 -12.16
CA TYR A 135 -8.30 7.89 -10.93
C TYR A 135 -9.60 7.70 -10.17
N TRP A 136 -9.55 7.94 -8.86
CA TRP A 136 -10.72 8.03 -8.00
C TRP A 136 -10.74 9.36 -7.24
N THR A 137 -11.92 9.96 -7.14
CA THR A 137 -12.18 11.17 -6.32
C THR A 137 -13.49 10.97 -5.56
N PRO A 138 -13.66 11.56 -4.36
CA PRO A 138 -14.92 11.48 -3.62
C PRO A 138 -16.13 11.97 -4.43
N GLU A 139 -15.95 12.99 -5.28
CA GLU A 139 -17.05 13.63 -6.00
C GLU A 139 -17.49 12.86 -7.26
N ARG A 140 -16.56 12.15 -7.93
CA ARG A 140 -16.81 11.52 -9.23
C ARG A 140 -16.69 10.00 -9.23
N GLY A 141 -16.12 9.40 -8.19
CA GLY A 141 -15.76 8.00 -8.19
C GLY A 141 -14.65 7.72 -9.21
N LEU A 142 -14.74 6.60 -9.94
CA LEU A 142 -13.79 6.15 -10.95
C LEU A 142 -13.87 6.97 -12.23
N SER A 143 -12.71 7.41 -12.73
CA SER A 143 -12.58 8.17 -13.96
C SER A 143 -11.27 7.88 -14.69
N ARG A 144 -11.25 8.11 -16.01
CA ARG A 144 -10.04 7.92 -16.83
C ARG A 144 -9.05 9.07 -16.66
N ASN A 145 -9.56 10.27 -16.41
CA ASN A 145 -8.80 11.51 -16.28
C ASN A 145 -9.34 12.33 -15.10
N LEU A 146 -8.45 12.93 -14.31
CA LEU A 146 -8.83 13.86 -13.23
C LEU A 146 -9.49 15.13 -13.78
N TYR A 147 -8.85 15.73 -14.78
CA TYR A 147 -9.25 17.02 -15.35
C TYR A 147 -10.17 16.82 -16.55
N THR A 148 -11.42 16.45 -16.28
CA THR A 148 -12.45 16.40 -17.31
C THR A 148 -13.39 17.60 -17.17
N ARG A 149 -13.64 18.32 -18.27
CA ARG A 149 -14.59 19.45 -18.32
C ARG A 149 -16.02 18.92 -18.24
N GLY A 150 -16.86 19.61 -17.47
CA GLY A 150 -18.28 19.27 -17.29
C GLY A 150 -18.58 18.55 -15.98
N LYS A 151 -19.85 18.59 -15.59
CA LYS A 151 -20.38 17.88 -14.42
C LYS A 151 -20.62 16.43 -14.82
N ILE A 152 -19.84 15.51 -14.25
CA ILE A 152 -19.98 14.07 -14.49
C ILE A 152 -20.63 13.45 -13.26
N ALA A 153 -21.59 12.54 -13.46
CA ALA A 153 -22.21 11.78 -12.38
C ALA A 153 -21.19 10.85 -11.69
N TYR A 154 -21.36 10.64 -10.39
CA TYR A 154 -20.56 9.68 -9.63
C TYR A 154 -20.66 8.28 -10.24
N SER A 155 -19.53 7.61 -10.46
CA SER A 155 -19.50 6.29 -11.10
C SER A 155 -18.49 5.36 -10.44
N THR A 156 -18.90 4.13 -10.14
CA THR A 156 -18.01 3.04 -9.68
C THR A 156 -17.73 2.02 -10.79
N SER A 157 -18.14 2.31 -12.04
CA SER A 157 -17.96 1.39 -13.15
C SER A 157 -16.50 1.26 -13.58
N LYS A 158 -16.01 0.02 -13.65
CA LYS A 158 -14.66 -0.31 -14.16
C LYS A 158 -14.41 0.17 -15.60
N ASN A 159 -15.47 0.35 -16.39
CA ASN A 159 -15.38 0.81 -17.79
C ASN A 159 -14.87 2.27 -17.89
N LYS A 160 -14.84 2.99 -16.76
CA LYS A 160 -14.24 4.32 -16.65
C LYS A 160 -12.71 4.28 -16.56
N LEU A 161 -12.11 3.11 -16.34
CA LEU A 161 -10.67 2.94 -16.30
C LEU A 161 -10.12 2.51 -17.68
N LYS A 162 -8.80 2.55 -17.84
CA LYS A 162 -8.09 1.84 -18.91
C LYS A 162 -7.99 0.37 -18.52
N GLU A 163 -7.95 -0.50 -19.52
CA GLU A 163 -7.79 -1.94 -19.27
C GLU A 163 -6.43 -2.23 -18.62
N PRO A 164 -6.40 -2.98 -17.50
CA PRO A 164 -5.16 -3.50 -16.94
C PRO A 164 -4.46 -4.43 -17.92
N ILE A 165 -3.13 -4.44 -17.87
CA ILE A 165 -2.30 -5.43 -18.53
C ILE A 165 -1.95 -6.49 -17.48
N TRP A 166 -2.38 -7.71 -17.74
CA TRP A 166 -2.14 -8.89 -16.93
C TRP A 166 -0.81 -9.54 -17.31
N PRO A 167 -0.30 -10.51 -16.51
CA PRO A 167 0.90 -11.23 -16.88
C PRO A 167 0.73 -11.91 -18.26
N GLY A 168 1.79 -11.92 -19.07
CA GLY A 168 1.73 -12.42 -20.44
C GLY A 168 1.27 -11.39 -21.48
N ASP A 169 1.31 -10.10 -21.12
CA ASP A 169 1.01 -8.98 -22.01
C ASP A 169 -0.39 -9.04 -22.64
N THR A 170 -1.39 -9.33 -21.81
CA THR A 170 -2.79 -9.47 -22.24
C THR A 170 -3.72 -8.59 -21.42
N THR A 171 -4.80 -8.09 -22.04
CA THR A 171 -5.89 -7.40 -21.34
C THR A 171 -6.96 -8.36 -20.84
N GLN A 172 -6.88 -9.65 -21.22
CA GLN A 172 -7.79 -10.68 -20.74
C GLN A 172 -7.52 -10.98 -19.27
N GLN A 173 -8.50 -10.65 -18.42
CA GLN A 173 -8.43 -10.91 -16.99
C GLN A 173 -8.33 -12.43 -16.71
N PRO A 174 -7.35 -12.86 -15.89
CA PRO A 174 -7.29 -14.23 -15.42
C PRO A 174 -8.59 -14.61 -14.70
N LYS A 175 -9.22 -15.70 -15.15
CA LYS A 175 -10.51 -16.16 -14.60
C LYS A 175 -10.38 -16.90 -13.26
N ARG A 176 -9.17 -17.33 -12.91
CA ARG A 176 -8.88 -18.16 -11.75
C ARG A 176 -7.50 -17.83 -11.20
N LEU A 177 -7.40 -17.73 -9.88
CA LEU A 177 -6.13 -17.58 -9.16
C LEU A 177 -5.42 -18.93 -9.08
N ARG A 178 -4.19 -19.03 -9.57
CA ARG A 178 -3.38 -20.24 -9.43
C ARG A 178 -2.39 -20.08 -8.29
N ILE A 179 -2.42 -21.01 -7.34
CA ILE A 179 -1.62 -20.91 -6.13
C ILE A 179 -0.58 -22.02 -6.16
N GLY A 180 0.69 -21.65 -6.27
CA GLY A 180 1.81 -22.60 -6.23
C GLY A 180 2.02 -23.12 -4.82
N VAL A 181 2.02 -24.44 -4.64
CA VAL A 181 2.17 -25.08 -3.33
C VAL A 181 3.47 -25.89 -3.29
N PRO A 182 4.47 -25.53 -2.46
CA PRO A 182 5.68 -26.33 -2.34
C PRO A 182 5.37 -27.67 -1.65
N LEU A 183 6.00 -28.75 -2.12
CA LEU A 183 5.95 -30.04 -1.44
C LEU A 183 7.12 -30.12 -0.44
N LYS A 184 6.87 -29.80 0.83
CA LYS A 184 7.86 -29.97 1.90
C LYS A 184 7.66 -31.30 2.64
N THR A 185 8.77 -31.92 3.02
CA THR A 185 8.82 -33.03 3.96
C THR A 185 9.10 -32.52 5.37
N GLY A 186 8.27 -32.90 6.35
CA GLY A 186 8.58 -32.75 7.79
C GLY A 186 7.85 -31.65 8.56
N PHE A 187 7.24 -30.65 7.90
CA PHE A 187 6.45 -29.59 8.55
C PHE A 187 5.10 -29.43 7.84
N ASN A 188 4.16 -30.30 8.21
CA ASN A 188 2.87 -30.45 7.54
C ASN A 188 1.76 -29.60 8.16
N GLU A 189 2.03 -28.97 9.30
CA GLU A 189 1.10 -28.12 10.05
C GLU A 189 0.75 -26.85 9.24
N PHE A 190 1.74 -26.28 8.54
CA PHE A 190 1.54 -25.07 7.74
C PHE A 190 0.99 -25.35 6.36
N ILE A 191 1.49 -26.39 5.69
CA ILE A 191 1.05 -26.80 4.37
C ILE A 191 1.34 -28.28 4.15
N LYS A 192 0.32 -29.04 3.76
CA LYS A 192 0.39 -30.46 3.47
C LYS A 192 -0.31 -30.72 2.16
N VAL A 193 0.36 -31.46 1.28
CA VAL A 193 -0.23 -31.94 0.02
C VAL A 193 -0.40 -33.44 0.13
N GLN A 194 -1.63 -33.91 -0.09
CA GLN A 194 -1.97 -35.33 -0.15
C GLN A 194 -2.60 -35.64 -1.51
N TRP A 195 -2.36 -36.83 -2.04
CA TRP A 195 -2.95 -37.24 -3.31
C TRP A 195 -4.09 -38.20 -3.03
N ASN A 196 -5.26 -37.95 -3.61
CA ASN A 196 -6.37 -38.87 -3.50
C ASN A 196 -6.03 -40.15 -4.29
N PRO A 197 -6.14 -41.36 -3.71
CA PRO A 197 -5.86 -42.60 -4.42
C PRO A 197 -6.73 -42.79 -5.68
N GLU A 198 -7.94 -42.23 -5.67
CA GLU A 198 -8.94 -42.38 -6.73
C GLU A 198 -8.94 -41.23 -7.76
N GLY A 199 -8.05 -40.24 -7.66
CA GLY A 199 -8.02 -39.13 -8.61
C GLY A 199 -6.73 -38.31 -8.66
N ASP A 200 -6.56 -37.57 -9.75
CA ASP A 200 -5.36 -36.75 -9.98
C ASP A 200 -5.37 -35.39 -9.27
N LYS A 201 -6.40 -35.10 -8.45
CA LYS A 201 -6.48 -33.84 -7.72
C LYS A 201 -5.78 -33.93 -6.36
N PRO A 202 -4.85 -33.01 -6.06
CA PRO A 202 -4.23 -32.92 -4.76
C PRO A 202 -5.19 -32.30 -3.74
N ILE A 203 -5.15 -32.81 -2.53
CA ILE A 203 -5.77 -32.22 -1.34
C ILE A 203 -4.69 -31.39 -0.65
N VAL A 204 -4.94 -30.09 -0.52
CA VAL A 204 -4.04 -29.15 0.16
C VAL A 204 -4.68 -28.72 1.47
N SER A 205 -3.99 -28.96 2.59
CA SER A 205 -4.48 -28.70 3.94
C SER A 205 -3.39 -28.08 4.82
N GLY A 206 -3.76 -27.52 5.98
CA GLY A 206 -2.83 -26.91 6.94
C GLY A 206 -3.15 -25.43 7.19
N PHE A 207 -2.39 -24.79 8.07
CA PHE A 207 -2.67 -23.42 8.51
C PHE A 207 -2.74 -22.41 7.36
N THR A 208 -1.82 -22.46 6.40
CA THR A 208 -1.76 -21.49 5.29
C THR A 208 -2.99 -21.54 4.39
N PRO A 209 -3.40 -22.70 3.83
CA PRO A 209 -4.62 -22.77 3.05
C PRO A 209 -5.87 -22.46 3.91
N ASP A 210 -5.91 -22.84 5.18
CA ASP A 210 -7.07 -22.54 6.05
C ASP A 210 -7.28 -21.04 6.25
N VAL A 211 -6.19 -20.28 6.48
CA VAL A 211 -6.26 -18.82 6.57
C VAL A 211 -6.70 -18.22 5.23
N PHE A 212 -6.15 -18.70 4.11
CA PHE A 212 -6.58 -18.22 2.79
C PHE A 212 -8.05 -18.49 2.51
N LEU A 213 -8.53 -19.70 2.80
CA LEU A 213 -9.94 -20.07 2.65
C LEU A 213 -10.84 -19.22 3.53
N SER A 214 -10.43 -18.92 4.76
CA SER A 214 -11.15 -18.01 5.66
C SER A 214 -11.26 -16.60 5.08
N VAL A 215 -10.17 -16.09 4.48
CA VAL A 215 -10.20 -14.80 3.77
C VAL A 215 -11.15 -14.86 2.58
N VAL A 216 -11.07 -15.92 1.74
CA VAL A 216 -11.97 -16.10 0.59
C VAL A 216 -13.44 -16.13 1.01
N GLN A 217 -13.77 -16.78 2.13
CA GLN A 217 -15.13 -16.81 2.67
C GLN A 217 -15.61 -15.43 3.15
N ALA A 218 -14.71 -14.59 3.65
CA ALA A 218 -15.02 -13.23 4.08
C ALA A 218 -15.10 -12.20 2.93
N LEU A 219 -14.62 -12.55 1.73
CA LEU A 219 -14.65 -11.64 0.59
C LEU A 219 -16.10 -11.40 0.12
N PRO A 220 -16.48 -10.15 -0.19
CA PRO A 220 -17.82 -9.83 -0.69
C PRO A 220 -18.02 -10.21 -2.17
N PHE A 221 -17.13 -11.03 -2.74
CA PHE A 221 -17.17 -11.46 -4.14
C PHE A 221 -16.52 -12.84 -4.31
N PRO A 222 -16.96 -13.64 -5.30
CA PRO A 222 -16.36 -14.94 -5.57
C PRO A 222 -14.93 -14.78 -6.11
N LEU A 223 -13.99 -15.53 -5.52
CA LEU A 223 -12.62 -15.63 -6.00
C LEU A 223 -12.34 -17.07 -6.42
N PRO A 224 -12.48 -17.44 -7.71
CA PRO A 224 -12.12 -18.77 -8.17
C PRO A 224 -10.61 -18.99 -8.01
N TYR A 225 -10.20 -20.09 -7.38
CA TYR A 225 -8.79 -20.44 -7.19
C TYR A 225 -8.54 -21.93 -7.47
N GLU A 226 -7.28 -22.28 -7.67
CA GLU A 226 -6.79 -23.66 -7.66
C GLU A 226 -5.40 -23.76 -7.04
N PHE A 227 -5.19 -24.80 -6.25
CA PHE A 227 -3.87 -25.14 -5.74
C PHE A 227 -3.14 -26.04 -6.72
N ILE A 228 -1.90 -25.68 -7.03
CA ILE A 228 -1.05 -26.39 -7.97
C ILE A 228 0.24 -26.78 -7.23
N PRO A 229 0.36 -28.03 -6.78
CA PRO A 229 1.57 -28.54 -6.16
C PRO A 229 2.77 -28.43 -7.10
N PHE A 230 3.89 -27.99 -6.57
CA PHE A 230 5.15 -27.92 -7.29
C PHE A 230 5.83 -29.29 -7.24
N VAL A 231 5.38 -30.18 -8.13
CA VAL A 231 5.80 -31.58 -8.16
C VAL A 231 6.27 -32.04 -9.54
N ASN A 232 7.16 -33.03 -9.57
CA ASN A 232 7.60 -33.70 -10.77
C ASN A 232 6.57 -34.77 -11.22
N LYS A 233 6.87 -35.49 -12.31
CA LYS A 233 6.01 -36.55 -12.86
C LYS A 233 5.71 -37.68 -11.85
N ASN A 234 6.56 -37.87 -10.85
CA ASN A 234 6.43 -38.89 -9.81
C ASN A 234 5.76 -38.35 -8.53
N LYS A 235 5.12 -37.17 -8.58
CA LYS A 235 4.45 -36.52 -7.44
C LYS A 235 5.40 -36.18 -6.26
N GLN A 236 6.70 -36.13 -6.52
CA GLN A 236 7.72 -35.66 -5.58
C GLN A 236 8.02 -34.18 -5.82
N SER A 237 8.72 -33.51 -4.90
CA SER A 237 9.04 -32.08 -5.07
C SER A 237 9.74 -31.82 -6.40
N ALA A 238 9.24 -30.84 -7.17
CA ALA A 238 9.84 -30.44 -8.45
C ALA A 238 11.08 -29.57 -8.30
N GLY A 239 11.41 -29.13 -7.08
CA GLY A 239 12.53 -28.24 -6.86
C GLY A 239 12.49 -27.52 -5.52
N THR A 240 13.29 -26.47 -5.43
CA THR A 240 13.41 -25.59 -4.28
C THR A 240 12.30 -24.54 -4.25
N TYR A 241 12.19 -23.85 -3.13
CA TYR A 241 11.27 -22.73 -2.98
C TYR A 241 11.59 -21.56 -3.94
N ASN A 242 12.88 -21.32 -4.19
CA ASN A 242 13.32 -20.27 -5.12
C ASN A 242 12.92 -20.61 -6.56
N GLU A 243 13.04 -21.89 -6.96
CA GLU A 243 12.59 -22.33 -8.28
C GLU A 243 11.07 -22.22 -8.43
N LEU A 244 10.30 -22.48 -7.36
CA LEU A 244 8.85 -22.20 -7.35
C LEU A 244 8.56 -20.70 -7.52
N LEU A 245 9.32 -19.82 -6.86
CA LEU A 245 9.19 -18.37 -7.02
C LEU A 245 9.51 -17.93 -8.46
N GLU A 246 10.55 -18.48 -9.07
CA GLU A 246 10.88 -18.22 -10.47
C GLU A 246 9.77 -18.66 -11.42
N GLN A 247 9.06 -19.76 -11.13
CA GLN A 247 7.88 -20.14 -11.91
C GLN A 247 6.78 -19.07 -11.87
N ILE A 248 6.69 -18.25 -10.81
CA ILE A 248 5.72 -17.13 -10.76
C ILE A 248 6.15 -15.98 -11.69
N GLU A 249 7.46 -15.75 -11.80
CA GLU A 249 7.98 -14.74 -12.72
C GLU A 249 7.86 -15.19 -14.18
N LEU A 250 8.09 -16.49 -14.45
CA LEU A 250 8.10 -17.07 -15.80
C LEU A 250 6.72 -17.52 -16.28
N LYS A 251 5.82 -17.93 -15.39
CA LYS A 251 4.46 -18.37 -15.74
C LYS A 251 3.43 -17.34 -15.31
N VAL A 252 2.73 -16.86 -16.32
CA VAL A 252 1.52 -16.03 -16.25
C VAL A 252 0.57 -16.54 -15.15
N GLY A 253 0.37 -15.81 -14.05
CA GLY A 253 -0.80 -15.97 -13.18
C GLY A 253 -0.68 -16.87 -11.95
N PHE A 254 0.51 -17.04 -11.38
CA PHE A 254 0.67 -17.63 -10.04
C PHE A 254 0.72 -16.56 -8.94
N MET A 255 0.15 -16.84 -7.77
CA MET A 255 0.34 -16.07 -6.53
C MET A 255 0.82 -17.02 -5.43
N LEU A 256 1.75 -16.57 -4.59
CA LEU A 256 2.25 -17.32 -3.45
C LEU A 256 1.59 -16.78 -2.17
N LEU A 257 1.08 -17.69 -1.33
CA LEU A 257 0.70 -17.37 0.04
C LEU A 257 1.89 -17.70 0.93
N GLN A 258 2.57 -16.67 1.43
CA GLN A 258 3.47 -16.84 2.57
C GLN A 258 2.87 -16.13 3.77
N PHE A 259 2.64 -16.89 4.84
CA PHE A 259 2.71 -16.35 6.19
C PHE A 259 4.12 -16.64 6.69
N PHE A 260 4.89 -15.58 6.96
CA PHE A 260 6.14 -15.71 7.69
C PHE A 260 5.78 -16.02 9.16
N PRO A 261 6.25 -17.12 9.76
CA PRO A 261 6.62 -17.06 11.16
C PRO A 261 7.90 -16.23 11.27
N ALA A 262 7.92 -15.32 12.24
CA ALA A 262 9.13 -14.65 12.69
C ALA A 262 10.18 -15.65 13.20
#